data_AF-A0A2D6HKP8-F1
#
_entry.id   AF-A0A2D6HKP8-F1
#
_cell.length_a   1.000
_cell.length_b   1.000
_cell.length_c   1.000
_cell.angle_alpha   90.00
_cell.angle_beta   90.00
_cell.angle_gamma   90.00
#
_symmetry.space_group_name_H-M   'P 1'
#
loop_
_entity.id
_entity.type
_entity.pdbx_description
1 polymer ?
#
loop_
_entity_poly.entity_id
_entity_poly.type
_entity_poly.pdbx_seq_one_letter_code
_entity_poly.pdbx_strand_id
1 'polypeptide(L)'
;MENISEHIEKRIEECKARYHLTRSYNSARDLAYIYRDEAQDRERALIWNEKAYLCGPRTSDSAREAAEFSRSLGEKVSAARWMNEARKSSFLEGVVADNRFRADFFATGQHIQESWEDLVSQLNKRHSTPIRSVALEGEPYSQDDIEALFSPRP
;
A
#
# COMPACT_ATOMS: atom_id res chain seq x y z
N MET A 1 32.63 -30.52 -19.08
CA MET A 1 31.65 -29.44 -19.33
C MET A 1 30.48 -29.71 -18.42
N GLU A 2 30.34 -28.98 -17.31
CA GLU A 2 29.12 -29.07 -16.49
C GLU A 2 27.93 -28.73 -17.39
N ASN A 3 26.87 -29.55 -17.30
CA ASN A 3 25.66 -29.35 -18.07
C ASN A 3 24.99 -28.06 -17.58
N ILE A 4 24.69 -27.12 -18.49
CA ILE A 4 24.06 -25.83 -18.14
C ILE A 4 22.79 -26.04 -17.29
N SER A 5 22.06 -27.13 -17.52
CA SER A 5 20.89 -27.52 -16.72
C SER A 5 21.24 -27.79 -15.25
N GLU A 6 22.31 -28.55 -14.98
CA GLU A 6 22.74 -28.90 -13.62
C GLU A 6 23.18 -27.64 -12.85
N HIS A 7 23.82 -26.69 -13.55
CA HIS A 7 24.21 -25.42 -12.95
C HIS A 7 23.00 -24.57 -12.52
N ILE A 8 21.97 -24.48 -13.37
CA ILE A 8 20.74 -23.73 -13.07
C ILE A 8 19.99 -24.39 -11.90
N GLU A 9 19.86 -25.72 -11.90
CA GLU A 9 19.21 -26.46 -10.82
C GLU A 9 19.91 -26.24 -9.47
N LYS A 10 21.26 -26.31 -9.45
CA LYS A 10 22.04 -26.03 -8.25
C LYS A 10 21.79 -24.62 -7.72
N ARG A 11 21.80 -23.60 -8.61
CA ARG A 11 21.52 -22.21 -8.21
C ARG A 11 20.10 -22.02 -7.68
N ILE A 12 19.11 -22.69 -8.27
CA ILE A 12 17.73 -22.68 -7.77
C ILE A 12 17.69 -23.26 -6.35
N GLU A 13 18.33 -24.40 -6.10
CA GLU A 13 18.34 -25.02 -4.77
C GLU A 13 19.08 -24.18 -3.73
N GLU A 14 20.23 -23.60 -4.08
CA GLU A 14 20.94 -22.66 -3.21
C GLU A 14 20.08 -21.44 -2.86
N CYS A 15 19.36 -20.90 -3.84
CA CYS A 15 18.50 -19.74 -3.62
C CYS A 15 17.23 -20.10 -2.82
N LYS A 16 16.65 -21.28 -3.03
CA LYS A 16 15.56 -21.82 -2.19
C LYS A 16 16.02 -22.02 -0.75
N ALA A 17 17.20 -22.59 -0.53
CA ALA A 17 17.75 -22.78 0.81
C ALA A 17 17.91 -21.43 1.54
N ARG A 18 18.46 -20.41 0.86
CA ARG A 18 18.54 -19.04 1.40
C ARG A 18 17.16 -18.45 1.70
N TYR A 19 16.17 -18.68 0.83
CA TYR A 19 14.79 -18.25 1.09
C TYR A 19 14.18 -18.97 2.30
N HIS A 20 14.37 -20.27 2.46
CA HIS A 20 13.82 -21.00 3.61
C HIS A 20 14.41 -20.54 4.94
N LEU A 21 15.68 -20.10 4.95
CA LEU A 21 16.35 -19.54 6.12
C LEU A 21 15.91 -18.10 6.43
N THR A 22 15.80 -17.26 5.40
CA THR A 22 15.60 -15.81 5.61
C THR A 22 14.15 -15.35 5.45
N ARG A 23 13.35 -16.09 4.67
CA ARG A 23 12.02 -15.69 4.17
C ARG A 23 11.99 -14.24 3.65
N SER A 24 13.10 -13.81 3.04
CA SER A 24 13.31 -12.41 2.67
C SER A 24 12.80 -12.11 1.28
N TYR A 25 12.35 -10.86 1.08
CA TYR A 25 11.98 -10.30 -0.23
C TYR A 25 13.05 -10.57 -1.30
N ASN A 26 14.31 -10.25 -1.01
CA ASN A 26 15.41 -10.40 -1.97
C ASN A 26 15.59 -11.87 -2.41
N SER A 27 15.57 -12.81 -1.46
CA SER A 27 15.74 -14.24 -1.81
C SER A 27 14.60 -14.81 -2.65
N ALA A 28 13.36 -14.36 -2.43
CA ALA A 28 12.22 -14.72 -3.26
C ALA A 28 12.28 -14.04 -4.65
N ARG A 29 12.74 -12.80 -4.69
CA ARG A 29 12.93 -12.06 -5.94
C ARG A 29 14.00 -12.71 -6.81
N ASP A 30 15.14 -13.05 -6.25
CA ASP A 30 16.21 -13.76 -6.95
C ASP A 30 15.70 -15.06 -7.59
N LEU A 31 14.88 -15.82 -6.87
CA LEU A 31 14.24 -17.02 -7.44
C LEU A 31 13.32 -16.68 -8.61
N ALA A 32 12.52 -15.61 -8.52
CA ALA A 32 11.66 -15.18 -9.62
C ALA A 32 12.47 -14.86 -10.90
N TYR A 33 13.59 -14.15 -10.76
CA TYR A 33 14.48 -13.82 -11.87
C TYR A 33 15.19 -15.05 -12.44
N ILE A 34 15.70 -15.96 -11.58
CA ILE A 34 16.30 -17.22 -12.05
C ILE A 34 15.29 -18.04 -12.86
N TYR A 35 14.05 -18.16 -12.39
CA TYR A 35 13.02 -18.89 -13.12
C TYR A 35 12.64 -18.22 -14.45
N ARG A 36 12.66 -16.89 -14.52
CA ARG A 36 12.37 -16.15 -15.75
C ARG A 36 13.51 -16.24 -16.76
N ASP A 37 14.72 -15.88 -16.33
CA ASP A 37 15.84 -15.58 -17.23
C ASP A 37 16.65 -16.84 -17.57
N GLU A 38 16.73 -17.78 -16.63
CA GLU A 38 17.60 -18.97 -16.77
C GLU A 38 16.79 -20.24 -17.03
N ALA A 39 15.80 -20.53 -16.18
CA ALA A 39 14.98 -21.74 -16.32
C ALA A 39 13.84 -21.60 -17.34
N GLN A 40 13.51 -20.37 -17.75
CA GLN A 40 12.39 -20.04 -18.64
C GLN A 40 11.03 -20.62 -18.20
N ASP A 41 10.87 -20.86 -16.90
CA ASP A 41 9.63 -21.35 -16.27
C ASP A 41 8.80 -20.16 -15.80
N ARG A 42 7.86 -19.74 -16.65
CA ARG A 42 7.00 -18.57 -16.41
C ARG A 42 6.11 -18.74 -15.19
N GLU A 43 5.56 -19.94 -14.98
CA GLU A 43 4.65 -20.20 -13.88
C GLU A 43 5.38 -20.05 -12.54
N ARG A 44 6.56 -20.68 -12.43
CA ARG A 44 7.38 -20.54 -11.22
C ARG A 44 7.89 -19.10 -11.03
N ALA A 45 8.26 -18.41 -12.10
CA ALA A 45 8.64 -17.00 -12.02
C ALA A 45 7.54 -16.14 -11.40
N LEU A 46 6.28 -16.33 -11.82
CA LEU A 46 5.13 -15.60 -11.27
C LEU A 46 4.87 -15.94 -9.79
N ILE A 47 4.91 -17.22 -9.43
CA ILE A 47 4.73 -17.67 -8.03
C ILE A 47 5.79 -17.02 -7.13
N TRP A 48 7.05 -17.00 -7.55
CA TRP A 48 8.13 -16.42 -6.76
C TRP A 48 8.07 -14.89 -6.72
N ASN A 49 7.61 -14.23 -7.78
CA ASN A 49 7.34 -12.79 -7.77
C ASN A 49 6.24 -12.43 -6.76
N GLU A 50 5.16 -13.22 -6.70
CA GLU A 50 4.10 -13.03 -5.69
C GLU A 50 4.61 -13.29 -4.27
N LYS A 51 5.42 -14.34 -4.06
CA LYS A 51 6.07 -14.59 -2.77
C LYS A 51 7.00 -13.45 -2.36
N ALA A 52 7.75 -12.87 -3.29
CA ALA A 52 8.62 -11.74 -3.00
C ALA A 52 7.81 -10.57 -2.44
N TYR A 53 6.73 -10.18 -3.12
CA TYR A 53 5.82 -9.14 -2.64
C TYR A 53 5.26 -9.43 -1.23
N LEU A 54 4.87 -10.68 -0.97
CA LEU A 54 4.31 -11.09 0.33
C LEU A 54 5.33 -11.06 1.48
N CYS A 55 6.62 -11.27 1.18
CA CYS A 55 7.72 -11.27 2.13
C CYS A 55 8.34 -9.88 2.37
N GLY A 56 8.02 -8.89 1.53
CA GLY A 56 8.59 -7.54 1.60
C GLY A 56 7.64 -6.47 2.15
N PRO A 57 8.13 -5.22 2.25
CA PRO A 57 7.28 -4.06 2.48
C PRO A 57 6.25 -3.94 1.35
N ARG A 58 4.96 -3.87 1.70
CA ARG A 58 3.84 -3.78 0.74
C ARG A 58 3.58 -2.34 0.29
N THR A 59 4.65 -1.70 -0.16
CA THR A 59 4.64 -0.30 -0.60
C THR A 59 4.09 -0.16 -2.02
N SER A 60 3.80 1.07 -2.43
CA SER A 60 3.44 1.34 -3.82
C SER A 60 4.51 0.89 -4.81
N ASP A 61 5.79 1.03 -4.42
CA ASP A 61 6.93 0.73 -5.29
C ASP A 61 7.15 -0.77 -5.45
N SER A 62 7.04 -1.57 -4.37
CA SER A 62 7.17 -3.03 -4.50
C SER A 62 6.04 -3.64 -5.34
N ALA A 63 4.85 -3.06 -5.29
CA ALA A 63 3.75 -3.44 -6.18
C ALA A 63 3.98 -3.01 -7.64
N ARG A 64 4.60 -1.83 -7.90
CA ARG A 64 5.00 -1.43 -9.26
C ARG A 64 6.04 -2.36 -9.85
N GLU A 65 7.06 -2.72 -9.07
CA GLU A 65 8.08 -3.67 -9.49
C GLU A 65 7.46 -5.04 -9.85
N ALA A 66 6.54 -5.54 -9.02
CA ALA A 66 5.81 -6.78 -9.31
C ALA A 66 4.99 -6.68 -10.61
N ALA A 67 4.41 -5.52 -10.90
CA ALA A 67 3.68 -5.28 -12.15
C ALA A 67 4.59 -5.25 -13.37
N GLU A 68 5.75 -4.60 -13.28
CA GLU A 68 6.77 -4.57 -14.34
C GLU A 68 7.31 -5.96 -14.63
N PHE A 69 7.56 -6.74 -13.57
CA PHE A 69 7.95 -8.14 -13.69
C PHE A 69 6.89 -8.95 -14.45
N SER A 70 5.61 -8.86 -14.07
CA SER A 70 4.52 -9.53 -14.80
C SER A 70 4.40 -9.06 -16.26
N ARG A 71 4.62 -7.78 -16.56
CA ARG A 71 4.66 -7.29 -17.95
C ARG A 71 5.79 -7.91 -18.75
N SER A 72 6.97 -8.07 -18.15
CA SER A 72 8.13 -8.71 -18.81
C SER A 72 7.86 -10.16 -19.23
N LEU A 73 6.92 -10.82 -18.54
CA LEU A 73 6.45 -12.17 -18.85
C LEU A 73 5.27 -12.21 -19.84
N GLY A 74 4.70 -11.06 -20.23
CA GLY A 74 3.50 -10.97 -21.06
C GLY A 74 2.18 -11.11 -20.28
N GLU A 75 2.23 -11.21 -18.95
CA GLU A 75 1.07 -11.46 -18.07
C GLU A 75 0.30 -10.18 -17.77
N LYS A 76 -0.51 -9.74 -18.73
CA LYS A 76 -1.27 -8.49 -18.67
C LYS A 76 -2.24 -8.42 -17.49
N VAL A 77 -2.91 -9.54 -17.16
CA VAL A 77 -3.88 -9.61 -16.05
C VAL A 77 -3.18 -9.44 -14.71
N SER A 78 -2.10 -10.17 -14.48
CA SER A 78 -1.29 -10.04 -13.26
C SER A 78 -0.66 -8.66 -13.14
N ALA A 79 -0.15 -8.09 -14.23
CA ALA A 79 0.37 -6.72 -14.23
C ALA A 79 -0.69 -5.67 -13.86
N ALA A 80 -1.92 -5.81 -14.37
CA ALA A 80 -3.02 -4.92 -14.02
C ALA A 80 -3.41 -5.04 -12.54
N ARG A 81 -3.44 -6.27 -12.00
CA ARG A 81 -3.67 -6.55 -10.57
C ARG A 81 -2.65 -5.81 -9.71
N TRP A 82 -1.36 -5.95 -10.02
CA TRP A 82 -0.28 -5.30 -9.27
C TRP A 82 -0.29 -3.78 -9.39
N MET A 83 -0.63 -3.22 -10.55
CA MET A 83 -0.79 -1.77 -10.69
C MET A 83 -1.97 -1.21 -9.87
N ASN A 84 -3.05 -1.99 -9.70
CA ASN A 84 -4.14 -1.60 -8.80
C ASN A 84 -3.65 -1.62 -7.34
N GLU A 85 -2.90 -2.65 -6.97
CA GLU A 85 -2.32 -2.76 -5.63
C GLU A 85 -1.37 -1.58 -5.33
N ALA A 86 -0.54 -1.18 -6.29
CA ALA A 86 0.34 -0.01 -6.14
C ALA A 86 -0.44 1.28 -5.86
N ARG A 87 -1.60 1.48 -6.51
CA ARG A 87 -2.47 2.64 -6.25
C ARG A 87 -3.06 2.61 -4.85
N LYS A 88 -3.49 1.44 -4.39
CA LYS A 88 -4.01 1.26 -3.02
C LYS A 88 -2.93 1.54 -1.97
N SER A 89 -1.73 0.97 -2.13
CA SER A 89 -0.62 1.21 -1.21
C SER A 89 -0.21 2.69 -1.21
N SER A 90 -0.16 3.35 -2.37
CA SER A 90 0.13 4.79 -2.46
C SER A 90 -0.93 5.64 -1.74
N PHE A 91 -2.21 5.30 -1.85
CA PHE A 91 -3.26 5.96 -1.10
C PHE A 91 -3.08 5.78 0.41
N LEU A 92 -2.80 4.55 0.86
CA LEU A 92 -2.57 4.26 2.28
C LEU A 92 -1.34 4.98 2.83
N GLU A 93 -0.24 5.03 2.07
CA GLU A 93 0.95 5.80 2.42
C GLU A 93 0.64 7.29 2.57
N GLY A 94 -0.19 7.86 1.68
CA GLY A 94 -0.66 9.23 1.78
C GLY A 94 -1.51 9.48 3.03
N VAL A 95 -2.43 8.58 3.37
CA VAL A 95 -3.24 8.67 4.59
C VAL A 95 -2.38 8.57 5.85
N VAL A 96 -1.39 7.68 5.88
CA VAL A 96 -0.45 7.56 7.00
C VAL A 96 0.41 8.81 7.13
N ALA A 97 0.89 9.38 6.02
CA ALA A 97 1.64 10.63 6.03
C ALA A 97 0.80 11.81 6.53
N ASP A 98 -0.47 11.92 6.12
CA ASP A 98 -1.40 12.94 6.62
C ASP A 98 -1.70 12.75 8.12
N ASN A 99 -1.96 11.51 8.55
CA ASN A 99 -2.19 11.20 9.97
C ASN A 99 -0.96 11.46 10.83
N ARG A 100 0.25 11.18 10.32
CA ARG A 100 1.50 11.47 11.03
C ARG A 100 1.77 12.97 11.08
N PHE A 101 1.54 13.69 9.99
CA PHE A 101 1.59 15.16 9.98
C PHE A 101 0.62 15.75 11.00
N ARG A 102 -0.61 15.22 11.09
CA ARG A 102 -1.60 15.63 12.08
C ARG A 102 -1.17 15.28 13.51
N ALA A 103 -0.62 14.09 13.74
CA ALA A 103 -0.10 13.70 15.05
C ALA A 103 1.08 14.58 15.49
N ASP A 104 2.00 14.87 14.57
CA ASP A 104 3.14 15.75 14.82
C ASP A 104 2.67 17.21 15.03
N PHE A 105 1.61 17.65 14.31
CA PHE A 105 0.95 18.94 14.51
C PHE A 105 0.27 19.04 15.89
N PHE A 106 -0.45 18.01 16.34
CA PHE A 106 -1.06 17.97 17.67
C PHE A 106 -0.04 17.79 18.81
N ALA A 107 1.11 17.15 18.53
CA ALA A 107 2.21 17.03 19.49
C ALA A 107 3.01 18.33 19.64
N THR A 108 3.03 19.19 18.60
CA THR A 108 3.73 20.49 18.60
C THR A 108 2.79 21.69 18.83
N GLY A 109 1.48 21.52 18.66
CA GLY A 109 0.45 22.54 18.83
C GLY A 109 -0.61 22.09 19.83
N GLN A 110 -0.58 22.73 21.00
CA GLN A 110 -1.62 22.86 22.04
C GLN A 110 -2.77 21.83 22.05
N HIS A 111 -2.82 21.08 23.16
CA HIS A 111 -3.94 20.34 23.74
C HIS A 111 -5.30 20.50 23.02
N ILE A 112 -5.77 19.44 22.36
CA ILE A 112 -7.21 19.22 22.18
C ILE A 112 -7.58 17.94 22.91
N GLN A 113 -8.27 18.13 24.03
CA GLN A 113 -8.79 17.10 24.92
C GLN A 113 -10.12 16.56 24.37
N GLU A 114 -10.14 16.07 23.13
CA GLU A 114 -11.28 15.32 22.57
C GLU A 114 -10.86 13.86 22.44
N SER A 115 -11.71 12.94 22.91
CA SER A 115 -11.39 11.52 22.86
C SER A 115 -11.24 11.09 21.39
N TRP A 116 -10.19 10.33 21.08
CA TRP A 116 -9.90 9.86 19.73
C TRP A 116 -11.09 9.11 19.09
N GLU A 117 -11.90 8.44 19.92
CA GLU A 117 -13.09 7.69 19.52
C GLU A 117 -14.21 8.61 19.01
N ASP A 118 -14.42 9.77 19.65
CA ASP A 118 -15.40 10.76 19.21
C ASP A 118 -15.00 11.41 17.88
N LEU A 119 -13.72 11.69 17.70
CA LEU A 119 -13.20 12.30 16.47
C LEU A 119 -13.30 11.34 15.28
N VAL A 120 -12.96 10.06 15.47
CA VAL A 120 -13.11 9.02 14.44
C VAL A 120 -14.60 8.81 14.10
N SER A 121 -15.48 8.81 15.11
CA SER A 121 -16.93 8.73 14.91
C SER A 121 -17.48 9.89 14.08
N GLN A 122 -17.01 11.12 14.34
CA GLN A 122 -17.41 12.31 13.59
C GLN A 122 -16.88 12.30 12.14
N LEU A 123 -15.63 11.91 11.92
CA LEU A 123 -15.05 11.81 10.58
C LEU A 123 -15.77 10.77 9.71
N ASN A 124 -16.13 9.61 10.29
CA ASN A 124 -16.90 8.58 9.57
C ASN A 124 -18.33 9.01 9.25
N LYS A 125 -18.91 9.93 10.02
CA LYS A 125 -20.25 10.48 9.77
C LYS A 125 -20.24 11.65 8.78
N ARG A 126 -19.08 12.27 8.53
CA ARG A 126 -18.96 13.46 7.67
C ARG A 126 -19.14 13.09 6.20
N HIS A 127 -20.20 13.63 5.59
CA HIS A 127 -20.46 13.54 4.16
C HIS A 127 -20.78 14.93 3.60
N SER A 128 -20.49 15.14 2.32
CA SER A 128 -20.85 16.38 1.64
C SER A 128 -22.34 16.38 1.35
N THR A 129 -23.09 17.31 1.93
CA THR A 129 -24.49 17.55 1.55
C THR A 129 -24.54 18.49 0.34
N PRO A 130 -25.07 18.07 -0.82
CA PRO A 130 -25.15 18.95 -1.99
C PRO A 130 -26.14 20.09 -1.72
N ILE A 131 -25.67 21.33 -1.81
CA ILE A 131 -26.41 22.57 -1.50
C ILE A 131 -27.70 22.74 -2.34
N ARG A 132 -27.84 22.01 -3.45
CA ARG A 132 -28.96 22.18 -4.40
C ARG A 132 -30.11 21.18 -4.27
N SER A 133 -30.03 20.16 -3.39
CA SER A 133 -30.99 19.04 -3.42
C SER A 133 -31.65 18.69 -2.09
N VAL A 134 -31.42 19.45 -1.02
CA VAL A 134 -32.04 19.17 0.28
C VAL A 134 -32.53 20.49 0.84
N ALA A 135 -33.84 20.62 1.06
CA ALA A 135 -34.35 21.60 2.00
C ALA A 135 -33.62 21.31 3.31
N LEU A 136 -32.71 22.19 3.73
CA LEU A 136 -32.03 22.05 5.01
C LEU A 136 -33.13 22.18 6.07
N GLU A 137 -33.70 21.05 6.49
CA GLU A 137 -34.67 21.00 7.57
C GLU A 137 -33.92 21.30 8.87
N GLY A 138 -34.19 22.47 9.44
CA GLY A 138 -33.57 22.95 10.67
C GLY A 138 -33.76 24.45 10.86
N GLU A 139 -33.71 24.89 12.10
CA GLU A 139 -33.64 26.32 12.40
C GLU A 139 -32.34 26.90 11.82
N PRO A 140 -32.37 28.11 11.24
CA PRO A 140 -31.16 28.77 10.80
C PRO A 140 -30.21 28.96 12.00
N TYR A 141 -28.91 28.72 11.78
CA TYR A 141 -27.89 28.98 12.79
C TYR A 141 -27.94 30.45 13.21
N SER A 142 -27.84 30.70 14.51
CA SER A 142 -27.74 32.07 15.02
C SER A 142 -26.40 32.69 14.62
N GLN A 143 -26.33 34.02 14.63
CA GLN A 143 -25.07 34.71 14.35
C GLN A 143 -23.96 34.28 15.32
N ASP A 144 -24.30 34.10 16.60
CA ASP A 144 -23.38 33.64 17.64
C ASP A 144 -22.87 32.21 17.36
N ASP A 145 -23.73 31.31 16.86
CA ASP A 145 -23.33 29.96 16.48
C ASP A 145 -22.34 29.96 15.30
N ILE A 146 -22.57 30.85 14.33
CA ILE A 146 -21.69 31.01 13.18
C ILE A 146 -20.35 31.59 13.62
N GLU A 147 -20.35 32.62 14.46
CA GLU A 147 -19.13 33.24 14.98
C GLU A 147 -18.32 32.27 15.85
N ALA A 148 -18.98 31.40 16.60
CA ALA A 148 -18.34 30.34 17.38
C ALA A 148 -17.60 29.31 16.50
N LEU A 149 -18.07 29.05 15.27
CA LEU A 149 -17.38 28.16 14.32
C LEU A 149 -16.03 28.73 13.85
N PHE A 150 -15.89 30.05 13.82
CA PHE A 150 -14.69 30.74 13.35
C PHE A 150 -13.80 31.28 14.49
N SER A 151 -14.27 31.20 15.73
CA SER A 151 -13.53 31.66 16.89
C SER A 151 -12.46 30.63 17.29
N PRO A 152 -11.20 31.05 17.52
CA PRO A 152 -10.18 30.15 18.04
C PRO A 152 -10.62 29.65 19.41
N ARG A 153 -10.71 28.33 19.57
CA ARG A 153 -11.01 27.73 20.88
C ARG A 153 -9.86 28.05 21.85
N PRO A 154 -10.14 28.41 23.11
CA PRO A 154 -9.12 28.67 24.12
C PRO A 154 -8.32 27.41 24.48
#